data_AF-A0AAD4XU63-F1
#
_entry.id   AF-A0AAD4XU63-F1
#
_cell.length_a   1.000
_cell.length_b   1.000
_cell.length_c   1.000
_cell.angle_alpha   90.00
_cell.angle_beta   90.00
_cell.angle_gamma   90.00
#
_symmetry.space_group_name_H-M   'P 1'
#
loop_
_entity.id
_entity.type
_entity.pdbx_description
1 polymer ?
#
loop_
_entity_poly.entity_id
_entity_poly.type
_entity_poly.pdbx_seq_one_letter_code
_entity_poly.pdbx_strand_id
1 'polypeptide(L)'
;MKSGISTKSVICSVFFFMLLLLTFQEGMVMRVDGARTNRMCDSKSHKFRGPCVSDTNCRNVCQTERFSDGNCRGVRRRCYCQNPCI
;
A
#
# COMPACT_ATOMS: atom_id res chain seq x y z
N MET A 1 -47.28 10.14 11.16
CA MET A 1 -46.50 9.93 9.92
C MET A 1 -45.57 8.74 10.11
N LYS A 2 -45.71 7.68 9.31
CA LYS A 2 -44.77 6.55 9.33
C LYS A 2 -43.58 6.91 8.44
N SER A 3 -42.53 7.46 9.04
CA SER A 3 -41.23 7.65 8.39
C SER A 3 -40.61 6.27 8.14
N GLY A 4 -41.09 5.60 7.10
CA GLY A 4 -40.55 4.33 6.63
C GLY A 4 -39.17 4.56 6.04
N ILE A 5 -38.14 4.39 6.85
CA ILE A 5 -36.76 4.29 6.38
C ILE A 5 -36.71 3.12 5.39
N SER A 6 -36.61 3.43 4.10
CA SER A 6 -36.58 2.43 3.04
C SER A 6 -35.40 1.49 3.26
N THR A 7 -35.63 0.18 3.34
CA THR A 7 -34.59 -0.84 3.53
C THR A 7 -33.46 -0.70 2.52
N LYS A 8 -33.75 -0.20 1.31
CA LYS A 8 -32.76 0.15 0.28
C LYS A 8 -31.80 1.25 0.75
N SER A 9 -32.32 2.26 1.44
CA SER A 9 -31.53 3.36 2.03
C SER A 9 -30.62 2.85 3.15
N VAL A 10 -31.10 1.92 3.98
CA VAL A 10 -30.29 1.29 5.03
C VAL A 10 -29.15 0.47 4.43
N ILE A 11 -29.43 -0.34 3.41
CA ILE A 11 -28.42 -1.16 2.73
C ILE A 11 -27.35 -0.28 2.10
N CYS A 12 -27.75 0.79 1.40
CA CYS A 12 -26.80 1.76 0.83
C CYS A 12 -25.96 2.42 1.92
N SER A 13 -26.59 2.88 3.01
CA SER A 13 -25.89 3.53 4.13
C SER A 13 -24.86 2.61 4.78
N VAL A 14 -25.25 1.35 5.05
CA VAL A 14 -24.34 0.33 5.61
C VAL A 14 -23.19 0.01 4.65
N PHE A 15 -23.47 -0.13 3.35
CA PHE A 15 -22.44 -0.40 2.36
C PHE A 15 -21.44 0.76 2.23
N PHE A 16 -21.92 2.01 2.19
CA PHE A 16 -21.07 3.20 2.19
C PHE A 16 -20.22 3.29 3.45
N PHE A 17 -20.80 2.99 4.62
CA PHE A 17 -20.07 2.99 5.89
C PHE A 17 -18.98 1.90 5.91
N MET A 18 -19.29 0.69 5.42
CA MET A 18 -18.30 -0.40 5.29
C MET A 18 -17.17 -0.04 4.32
N LEU A 19 -17.46 0.60 3.18
CA LEU A 19 -16.44 1.10 2.26
C LEU A 19 -15.53 2.16 2.92
N LEU A 20 -16.12 3.07 3.70
CA LEU A 20 -15.35 4.05 4.47
C LEU A 20 -14.41 3.36 5.46
N LEU A 21 -14.89 2.39 6.25
CA LEU A 21 -14.08 1.59 7.18
C LEU A 21 -12.88 0.91 6.52
N LEU A 22 -13.04 0.40 5.29
CA LEU A 22 -11.94 -0.21 4.52
C LEU A 22 -10.88 0.78 4.05
N THR A 23 -11.19 2.08 3.98
CA THR A 23 -10.22 3.13 3.60
C THR A 23 -9.42 3.70 4.78
N PHE A 24 -9.89 3.52 6.03
CA PHE A 24 -9.23 4.05 7.22
C PHE A 24 -7.96 3.28 7.63
N GLN A 25 -7.64 2.15 6.99
CA GLN A 25 -6.44 1.38 7.35
C GLN A 25 -5.13 1.97 6.79
N GLU A 26 -5.21 2.96 5.89
CA GLU A 26 -4.05 3.64 5.31
C GLU A 26 -3.80 5.00 5.98
N GLY A 27 -3.95 5.06 7.31
CA GLY A 27 -3.65 6.23 8.13
C GLY A 27 -2.14 6.43 8.28
N MET A 28 -1.58 7.26 7.41
CA MET A 28 -0.40 8.10 7.65
C MET A 28 0.78 7.44 8.40
N VAL A 29 1.68 6.80 7.65
CA VAL A 29 3.07 6.69 8.10
C VAL A 29 3.76 8.02 7.85
N MET A 30 3.47 9.04 8.67
CA MET A 30 4.38 10.16 8.85
C MET A 30 5.61 9.61 9.58
N ARG A 31 6.64 9.19 8.84
CA ARG A 31 7.98 8.99 9.42
C ARG A 31 8.56 10.37 9.72
N VAL A 32 8.16 10.97 10.84
CA VAL A 32 9.01 11.96 11.51
C VAL A 32 10.09 11.15 12.21
N ASP A 33 11.11 10.77 11.46
CA ASP A 33 12.29 10.21 12.08
C ASP A 33 13.33 11.34 12.13
N GLY A 34 13.56 11.85 13.33
CA GLY A 34 14.77 12.55 13.76
C GLY A 34 15.71 11.62 14.54
N ALA A 35 15.43 10.32 14.53
CA ALA A 35 16.25 9.30 15.18
C ALA A 35 16.99 8.47 14.14
N ARG A 36 18.25 8.17 14.42
CA ARG A 36 19.19 7.38 13.63
C ARG A 36 18.84 5.90 13.70
N THR A 37 17.64 5.54 13.26
CA THR A 37 17.30 4.18 12.85
C THR A 37 17.74 4.02 11.40
N ASN A 38 18.17 2.83 10.99
CA ASN A 38 18.60 2.57 9.61
C ASN A 38 17.42 2.76 8.64
N ARG A 39 17.20 4.02 8.25
CA ARG A 39 16.40 4.52 7.12
C ARG A 39 16.24 3.48 6.05
N MET A 40 15.08 2.89 5.80
CA MET A 40 14.88 2.18 4.54
C MET A 40 14.25 3.15 3.56
N CYS A 41 14.91 3.34 2.42
CA CYS A 41 14.47 4.17 1.31
C CYS A 41 13.85 3.27 0.23
N ASP A 42 12.66 3.62 -0.22
CA ASP A 42 11.93 2.94 -1.29
C ASP A 42 12.21 3.62 -2.65
N SER A 43 12.48 2.83 -3.70
CA SER A 43 12.55 3.29 -5.09
C SER A 43 11.74 2.37 -5.99
N LYS A 44 11.00 2.91 -6.97
CA LYS A 44 10.25 2.06 -7.90
C LYS A 44 11.23 1.31 -8.82
N SER A 45 11.06 0.00 -8.94
CA SER A 45 11.86 -0.81 -9.87
C SER A 45 11.71 -0.34 -11.31
N HIS A 46 12.83 -0.25 -12.03
CA HIS A 46 12.89 0.08 -13.46
C HIS A 46 12.80 -1.16 -14.35
N LYS A 47 13.21 -2.33 -13.86
CA LYS A 47 13.21 -3.57 -14.63
C LYS A 47 11.94 -4.40 -14.45
N PHE A 48 11.23 -4.25 -13.32
CA PHE A 48 10.00 -4.97 -13.06
C PHE A 48 8.86 -4.47 -13.95
N ARG A 49 8.16 -5.41 -14.62
CA ARG A 49 7.08 -5.11 -15.55
C ARG A 49 5.78 -5.77 -15.11
N GLY A 50 4.68 -5.05 -15.30
CA GLY A 50 3.33 -5.54 -14.98
C GLY A 50 3.00 -5.53 -13.48
N PRO A 51 1.84 -6.13 -13.11
CA PRO A 51 1.40 -6.24 -11.73
C PRO A 51 2.31 -7.15 -10.90
N CYS A 52 2.66 -6.69 -9.71
CA CYS A 52 3.51 -7.35 -8.74
C CYS A 52 2.68 -8.29 -7.87
N VAL A 53 2.83 -9.59 -8.11
CA VAL A 53 2.11 -10.66 -7.40
C VAL A 53 2.99 -11.44 -6.42
N SER A 54 4.32 -11.32 -6.54
CA SER A 54 5.28 -12.04 -5.71
C SER A 54 6.37 -11.08 -5.22
N ASP A 55 6.45 -10.92 -3.90
CA ASP A 55 7.49 -10.12 -3.26
C ASP A 55 8.88 -10.73 -3.50
N THR A 56 8.99 -12.06 -3.51
CA THR A 56 10.24 -12.76 -3.83
C THR A 56 10.73 -12.44 -5.23
N ASN A 57 9.84 -12.43 -6.23
CA ASN A 57 10.22 -12.05 -7.59
C ASN A 57 10.65 -10.57 -7.66
N CYS A 58 9.87 -9.68 -7.02
CA CYS A 58 10.23 -8.26 -6.92
C CYS A 58 11.61 -8.05 -6.29
N ARG A 59 11.89 -8.70 -5.15
CA ARG A 59 13.20 -8.69 -4.49
C ARG A 59 14.32 -9.15 -5.41
N ASN A 60 14.15 -10.28 -6.11
CA ASN A 60 15.17 -10.80 -7.03
C ASN A 60 15.48 -9.80 -8.15
N VAL A 61 14.45 -9.15 -8.72
CA VAL A 61 14.64 -8.08 -9.72
C VAL A 61 15.37 -6.88 -9.11
N CYS A 62 14.97 -6.45 -7.93
CA CYS A 62 15.59 -5.35 -7.18
C CYS A 62 17.08 -5.60 -6.87
N GLN A 63 17.46 -6.83 -6.59
CA GLN A 63 18.87 -7.22 -6.43
C GLN A 63 19.67 -7.01 -7.72
N THR A 64 19.08 -7.24 -8.89
CA THR A 64 19.72 -6.89 -10.19
C THR A 64 19.80 -5.38 -10.44
N GLU A 65 19.09 -4.58 -9.65
CA GLU A 65 19.09 -3.11 -9.67
C GLU A 65 19.94 -2.51 -8.54
N ARG A 66 20.74 -3.34 -7.83
CA ARG A 66 21.61 -2.94 -6.71
C ARG A 66 20.87 -2.55 -5.43
N PHE A 67 19.66 -3.08 -5.25
CA PHE A 67 18.93 -2.99 -4.00
C PHE A 67 19.03 -4.29 -3.19
N SER A 68 19.01 -4.17 -1.87
CA SER A 68 19.13 -5.28 -0.93
C SER A 68 17.80 -6.01 -0.73
N ASP A 69 16.68 -5.31 -0.87
CA ASP A 69 15.33 -5.86 -0.71
C ASP A 69 14.34 -5.26 -1.74
N GLY A 70 13.12 -5.80 -1.78
CA GLY A 70 12.01 -5.26 -2.56
C GLY A 70 10.70 -5.97 -2.25
N ASN A 71 9.58 -5.26 -2.41
CA ASN A 71 8.24 -5.80 -2.21
C ASN A 71 7.17 -5.12 -3.10
N CYS A 72 6.05 -5.81 -3.27
CA CYS A 72 4.89 -5.36 -4.02
C CYS A 72 4.01 -4.44 -3.15
N ARG A 73 3.78 -3.19 -3.58
CA ARG A 73 2.98 -2.22 -2.83
C ARG A 73 1.91 -1.51 -3.67
N GLY A 74 0.91 -0.99 -2.97
CA GLY A 74 -0.15 -0.14 -3.49
C GLY A 74 -1.21 -0.85 -4.33
N VAL A 75 -2.29 -0.13 -4.63
CA VAL A 75 -3.45 -0.62 -5.40
C VAL A 75 -3.04 -1.11 -6.80
N ARG A 76 -2.07 -0.43 -7.42
CA ARG A 76 -1.54 -0.82 -8.74
C ARG A 76 -0.53 -1.96 -8.68
N ARG A 77 -0.30 -2.55 -7.50
CA ARG A 77 0.64 -3.66 -7.25
C ARG A 77 1.97 -3.42 -7.95
N ARG A 78 2.69 -2.36 -7.58
CA ARG A 78 4.00 -2.04 -8.19
C ARG A 78 5.12 -2.59 -7.33
N CYS A 79 6.21 -3.01 -7.96
CA CYS A 79 7.43 -3.41 -7.25
C CYS A 79 8.22 -2.18 -6.81
N TYR A 80 8.54 -2.11 -5.53
CA TYR A 80 9.42 -1.11 -4.93
C TYR A 80 10.64 -1.80 -4.32
N CYS A 81 11.82 -1.33 -4.70
CA CYS A 81 13.11 -1.76 -4.21
C CYS A 81 13.54 -0.95 -3.00
N GLN A 82 14.24 -1.58 -2.08
CA GLN A 82 14.57 -1.03 -0.77
C GLN A 82 16.07 -1.12 -0.47
N ASN A 83 16.60 -0.05 0.09
CA ASN A 83 17.96 0.01 0.61
C ASN A 83 18.03 0.92 1.84
N PRO A 84 19.07 0.74 2.69
CA PRO A 84 19.44 1.74 3.67
C PRO A 84 19.64 3.12 2.99
N CYS A 85 18.95 4.13 3.50
CA CYS A 85 19.18 5.52 3.16
C CYS A 85 20.57 5.93 3.67
N ILE A 86 21.28 6.72 2.87
CA ILE A 86 22.53 7.37 3.25
C ILE A 86 22.20 8.69 3.98
#